data_AF-E8R495-F1
#
_entry.id   AF-E8R495-F1
#
_cell.length_a   1.000
_cell.length_b   1.000
_cell.length_c   1.000
_cell.angle_alpha   90.00
_cell.angle_beta   90.00
_cell.angle_gamma   90.00
#
_symmetry.space_group_name_H-M   'P 1'
#
loop_
_entity.id
_entity.type
_entity.pdbx_description
1 polymer ?
#
loop_
_entity_poly.entity_id
_entity_poly.type
_entity_poly.pdbx_seq_one_letter_code
_entity_poly.pdbx_strand_id
1 'polypeptide(L)'
;MLDTMKKALYTGLGAAVLTKDKLEEMGREMIRQANLSEQEGRQFLDELNATAEQAKSDLEARIENTVETVLTRMNLATHHQVESLTQRMSALENANLRIDALLARVEALEARVNQPQG
;
A
#
# COMPACT_ATOMS: atom_id res chain seq x y z
N MET A 1 36.83 -18.28 -2.19
CA MET A 1 37.19 -17.19 -1.24
C MET A 1 36.15 -16.07 -1.29
N LEU A 2 36.18 -15.20 -2.32
CA LEU A 2 35.20 -14.10 -2.47
C LEU A 2 33.74 -14.56 -2.46
N ASP A 3 33.42 -15.66 -3.14
CA ASP A 3 32.05 -16.19 -3.20
C ASP A 3 31.53 -16.70 -1.85
N THR A 4 32.43 -17.24 -1.03
CA THR A 4 32.14 -17.73 0.32
C THR A 4 31.94 -16.59 1.30
N MET A 5 32.72 -15.50 1.18
CA MET A 5 32.52 -14.27 1.95
C MET A 5 31.21 -13.58 1.56
N LYS A 6 30.87 -13.52 0.27
CA LYS A 6 29.57 -13.02 -0.20
C LYS A 6 28.41 -13.82 0.42
N LYS A 7 28.48 -15.15 0.40
CA LYS A 7 27.45 -16.02 1.01
C LYS A 7 27.36 -15.86 2.53
N ALA A 8 28.49 -15.79 3.25
CA ALA A 8 28.50 -15.54 4.69
C ALA A 8 27.92 -14.15 5.04
N LEU A 9 28.16 -13.14 4.20
CA LEU A 9 27.58 -11.81 4.31
C LEU A 9 26.07 -11.83 4.08
N TYR A 10 25.57 -12.46 3.02
CA TYR A 10 24.13 -12.60 2.76
C TYR A 10 23.41 -13.34 3.90
N THR A 11 24.03 -14.36 4.49
CA THR A 11 23.48 -15.10 5.64
C THR A 11 23.57 -14.29 6.94
N GLY A 12 24.63 -13.51 7.16
CA GLY A 12 24.78 -12.61 8.31
C GLY A 12 23.84 -11.40 8.27
N LEU A 13 23.49 -10.93 7.07
CA LEU A 13 22.51 -9.87 6.83
C LEU A 13 21.06 -10.38 6.82
N GLY A 14 20.88 -11.71 6.72
CA GLY A 14 19.56 -12.35 6.80
C GLY A 14 18.82 -12.12 8.14
N ALA A 15 19.48 -11.50 9.14
CA ALA A 15 18.90 -11.15 10.44
C ALA A 15 19.10 -9.68 10.87
N ALA A 16 19.88 -8.87 10.12
CA ALA A 16 20.12 -7.46 10.43
C ALA A 16 19.77 -6.60 9.21
N VAL A 17 18.92 -5.58 9.41
CA VAL A 17 18.59 -4.60 8.36
C VAL A 17 19.89 -4.07 7.75
N LEU A 18 20.03 -4.21 6.43
CA LEU A 18 21.10 -3.61 5.67
C LEU A 18 20.94 -2.08 5.78
N THR A 19 21.73 -1.43 6.64
CA THR A 19 21.71 0.04 6.80
C THR A 19 22.69 0.70 5.85
N LYS A 20 22.45 1.97 5.55
CA LYS A 20 23.36 2.80 4.73
C LYS A 20 24.78 2.80 5.29
N ASP A 21 24.92 2.94 6.61
CA ASP A 21 26.22 2.91 7.29
C ASP A 21 26.96 1.58 7.07
N LYS A 22 26.23 0.45 7.07
CA LYS A 22 26.84 -0.86 6.87
C LYS A 22 27.23 -1.10 5.41
N LEU A 23 26.42 -0.61 4.48
CA LEU A 23 26.75 -0.61 3.04
C LEU A 23 28.00 0.22 2.76
N GLU A 24 28.12 1.41 3.35
CA GLU A 24 29.30 2.24 3.18
C GLU A 24 30.55 1.62 3.81
N GLU A 25 30.45 1.03 5.00
CA GLU A 25 31.56 0.31 5.63
C GLU A 25 32.06 -0.84 4.75
N MET A 26 31.13 -1.61 4.18
CA MET A 26 31.45 -2.68 3.23
C MET A 26 32.07 -2.16 1.95
N GLY A 27 31.53 -1.06 1.41
CA GLY A 27 32.07 -0.42 0.21
C GLY A 27 33.51 0.05 0.42
N ARG A 28 33.79 0.69 1.57
CA ARG A 28 35.15 1.13 1.96
C ARG A 28 36.11 -0.03 2.15
N GLU A 29 35.66 -1.15 2.71
CA GLU A 29 36.47 -2.36 2.82
C GLU A 29 36.82 -2.94 1.45
N MET A 30 35.86 -2.94 0.53
CA MET A 30 36.05 -3.44 -0.83
C MET A 30 37.01 -2.56 -1.65
N ILE A 31 36.94 -1.24 -1.49
CA ILE A 31 37.90 -0.28 -2.06
C ILE A 31 39.32 -0.56 -1.58
N ARG A 32 39.50 -0.79 -0.28
CA ARG A 32 40.80 -1.11 0.32
C ARG A 32 41.35 -2.44 -0.20
N GLN A 33 40.53 -3.48 -0.26
CA GLN A 33 40.96 -4.79 -0.75
C GLN A 33 41.27 -4.81 -2.25
N ALA A 34 40.56 -3.99 -3.04
CA ALA A 34 40.75 -3.89 -4.47
C ALA A 34 41.85 -2.88 -4.89
N ASN A 35 42.48 -2.18 -3.93
CA ASN A 35 43.47 -1.12 -4.19
C ASN A 35 42.99 -0.09 -5.23
N LEU A 36 41.70 0.28 -5.17
CA LEU A 36 41.15 1.29 -6.07
C LEU A 36 41.75 2.66 -5.75
N SER A 37 41.97 3.47 -6.79
CA SER A 37 42.33 4.88 -6.60
C SER A 37 41.20 5.64 -5.89
N GLU A 38 41.52 6.82 -5.33
CA GLU A 38 40.52 7.62 -4.62
C GLU A 38 39.32 7.99 -5.52
N GLN A 39 39.58 8.20 -6.81
CA GLN A 39 38.56 8.51 -7.80
C GLN A 39 37.66 7.30 -8.09
N GLU A 40 38.25 6.12 -8.32
CA GLU A 40 37.50 4.88 -8.57
C GLU A 40 36.72 4.43 -7.33
N GLY A 41 37.28 4.62 -6.13
CA GLY A 41 36.61 4.31 -4.88
C GLY A 41 35.39 5.18 -4.62
N ARG A 42 35.47 6.49 -4.89
CA ARG A 42 34.29 7.38 -4.80
C ARG A 42 33.20 6.97 -5.77
N GLN A 43 33.57 6.72 -7.02
CA GLN A 43 32.60 6.29 -8.04
C GLN A 43 31.92 4.97 -7.66
N PHE A 44 32.67 4.02 -7.11
CA PHE A 44 32.13 2.75 -6.62
C PHE A 44 31.13 2.93 -5.46
N LEU A 45 31.43 3.80 -4.48
CA LEU A 45 30.50 4.07 -3.38
C LEU A 45 29.21 4.74 -3.85
N ASP A 46 29.30 5.65 -4.82
CA ASP A 46 28.15 6.31 -5.40
C ASP A 46 27.25 5.31 -6.14
N GLU A 47 27.85 4.44 -6.96
CA GLU A 47 27.13 3.36 -7.66
C GLU A 47 26.51 2.34 -6.70
N LEU A 48 27.22 1.98 -5.62
CA LEU A 48 26.73 1.07 -4.59
C LEU A 48 25.51 1.66 -3.87
N ASN A 49 25.56 2.95 -3.52
CA ASN A 49 24.44 3.64 -2.89
C ASN A 49 23.24 3.74 -3.83
N ALA A 50 23.44 4.13 -5.09
CA ALA A 50 22.36 4.20 -6.08
C ALA A 50 21.69 2.84 -6.29
N THR A 51 22.49 1.78 -6.40
CA THR A 51 21.99 0.41 -6.54
C THR A 51 21.21 -0.05 -5.30
N ALA A 52 21.69 0.30 -4.11
CA ALA A 52 21.01 -0.03 -2.86
C ALA A 52 19.64 0.66 -2.74
N GLU A 53 19.55 1.94 -3.10
CA GLU A 53 18.26 2.67 -3.10
C GLU A 53 17.29 2.09 -4.13
N GLN A 54 17.75 1.73 -5.33
CA GLN A 54 16.90 1.07 -6.33
C GLN A 54 16.41 -0.29 -5.83
N ALA A 55 17.30 -1.11 -5.26
CA ALA A 55 16.94 -2.42 -4.73
C ALA A 55 15.93 -2.32 -3.58
N LYS A 56 16.04 -1.27 -2.75
CA LYS A 56 15.07 -0.97 -1.70
C LYS A 56 13.71 -0.61 -2.28
N SER A 57 13.65 0.30 -3.27
CA SER A 57 12.40 0.69 -3.93
C SER A 57 11.72 -0.50 -4.62
N ASP A 58 12.47 -1.36 -5.30
CA ASP A 58 11.94 -2.56 -5.95
C ASP A 58 11.39 -3.56 -4.93
N LEU A 59 12.05 -3.68 -3.77
CA LEU A 59 11.59 -4.54 -2.68
C LEU A 59 10.30 -4.00 -2.07
N GLU A 60 10.23 -2.70 -1.80
CA GLU A 60 9.01 -2.04 -1.30
C GLU A 60 7.83 -2.28 -2.25
N ALA A 61 8.02 -2.07 -3.56
CA ALA A 61 6.99 -2.33 -4.56
C ALA A 61 6.56 -3.80 -4.62
N ARG A 62 7.50 -4.76 -4.47
CA ARG A 62 7.18 -6.19 -4.41
C ARG A 62 6.38 -6.55 -3.17
N ILE A 63 6.74 -5.97 -2.02
CA ILE A 63 6.03 -6.19 -0.75
C ILE A 63 4.60 -5.65 -0.88
N GLU A 64 4.44 -4.42 -1.37
CA GLU A 64 3.13 -3.79 -1.58
C GLU A 64 2.23 -4.66 -2.48
N ASN A 65 2.71 -5.06 -3.66
CA ASN A 65 1.98 -5.94 -4.57
C ASN A 65 1.63 -7.30 -3.94
N THR A 66 2.55 -7.86 -3.13
CA THR A 66 2.32 -9.14 -2.45
C THR A 66 1.22 -9.00 -1.41
N VAL A 67 1.26 -7.95 -0.60
CA VAL A 67 0.24 -7.65 0.41
C VAL A 67 -1.11 -7.42 -0.26
N GLU A 68 -1.17 -6.60 -1.31
CA GLU A 68 -2.40 -6.35 -2.07
C GLU A 68 -2.98 -7.64 -2.66
N THR A 69 -2.13 -8.49 -3.24
CA THR A 69 -2.54 -9.79 -3.78
C THR A 69 -3.11 -10.69 -2.69
N VAL A 70 -2.47 -10.76 -1.52
CA VAL A 70 -2.95 -11.58 -0.40
C VAL A 70 -4.30 -11.07 0.12
N LEU A 71 -4.43 -9.76 0.34
CA LEU A 71 -5.68 -9.14 0.78
C LEU A 71 -6.82 -9.42 -0.20
N THR A 72 -6.54 -9.30 -1.50
CA THR A 72 -7.49 -9.62 -2.57
C THR A 72 -7.89 -11.10 -2.56
N ARG A 73 -6.93 -12.02 -2.39
CA ARG A 73 -7.20 -13.46 -2.33
C ARG A 73 -7.97 -13.89 -1.09
N MET A 74 -7.84 -13.16 0.01
CA MET A 74 -8.64 -13.36 1.22
C MET A 74 -10.07 -12.82 1.08
N ASN A 75 -10.41 -12.25 -0.08
CA ASN A 75 -11.72 -11.66 -0.37
C ASN A 75 -12.11 -10.56 0.64
N LEU A 76 -11.12 -9.79 1.10
CA LEU A 76 -11.33 -8.68 2.01
C LEU A 76 -11.84 -7.47 1.23
N ALA A 77 -12.89 -6.82 1.75
CA ALA A 77 -13.41 -5.60 1.17
C ALA A 77 -12.42 -4.45 1.36
N THR A 78 -12.15 -3.70 0.29
CA THR A 78 -11.33 -2.49 0.39
C THR A 78 -12.13 -1.34 1.00
N HIS A 79 -11.44 -0.36 1.59
CA HIS A 79 -12.10 0.82 2.15
C HIS A 79 -12.99 1.52 1.11
N HIS A 80 -12.50 1.66 -0.12
CA HIS A 80 -13.26 2.27 -1.22
C HIS A 80 -14.55 1.48 -1.55
N GLN A 81 -14.49 0.15 -1.54
CA GLN A 81 -15.68 -0.67 -1.75
C GLN A 81 -16.70 -0.49 -0.62
N VAL A 82 -16.25 -0.47 0.63
CA VAL A 82 -17.11 -0.24 1.80
C VAL A 82 -17.75 1.15 1.75
N GLU A 83 -16.98 2.17 1.43
CA GLU A 83 -17.45 3.56 1.30
C GLU A 83 -18.48 3.70 0.17
N SER A 84 -18.20 3.12 -1.01
CA SER A 84 -19.13 3.11 -2.14
C SER A 84 -20.46 2.42 -1.78
N LEU A 85 -20.40 1.28 -1.09
CA LEU A 85 -21.60 0.58 -0.61
C LEU A 85 -22.35 1.40 0.43
N THR A 86 -21.66 2.06 1.35
CA THR A 86 -22.26 2.93 2.38
C THR A 86 -23.02 4.09 1.73
N GLN A 87 -22.41 4.77 0.76
CA GLN A 87 -23.07 5.86 0.02
C GLN A 87 -24.32 5.37 -0.72
N ARG A 88 -24.25 4.20 -1.36
CA ARG A 88 -25.40 3.59 -2.04
C ARG A 88 -26.51 3.22 -1.05
N MET A 89 -26.16 2.68 0.11
CA MET A 89 -27.13 2.38 1.17
C MET A 89 -27.82 3.64 1.66
N SER A 90 -27.07 4.71 1.96
CA SER A 90 -27.68 5.97 2.40
C SER A 90 -28.57 6.61 1.32
N ALA A 91 -28.23 6.47 0.03
CA ALA A 91 -29.10 6.93 -1.05
C ALA A 91 -30.43 6.14 -1.09
N LEU A 92 -30.37 4.83 -0.91
CA LEU A 92 -31.56 3.97 -0.87
C LEU A 92 -32.42 4.24 0.37
N GLU A 93 -31.80 4.41 1.54
CA GLU A 93 -32.51 4.78 2.78
C GLU A 93 -33.25 6.11 2.61
N ASN A 94 -32.60 7.11 2.02
CA ASN A 94 -33.23 8.40 1.72
C ASN A 94 -34.38 8.27 0.71
N ALA A 95 -34.26 7.39 -0.29
CA ALA A 95 -35.34 7.13 -1.24
C ALA A 95 -36.55 6.49 -0.57
N ASN A 96 -36.33 5.51 0.32
CA ASN A 96 -37.39 4.87 1.09
C ASN A 96 -38.12 5.88 1.99
N LEU A 97 -37.39 6.74 2.71
CA LEU A 97 -38.01 7.79 3.52
C LEU A 97 -38.89 8.74 2.71
N ARG A 98 -38.49 9.06 1.47
CA ARG A 98 -39.30 9.89 0.57
C ARG A 98 -40.56 9.15 0.13
N ILE A 99 -40.48 7.85 -0.15
CA ILE A 99 -41.63 7.03 -0.52
C ILE A 99 -42.63 7.02 0.65
N ASP A 100 -42.18 6.76 1.87
CA ASP A 100 -43.05 6.75 3.06
C ASP A 100 -43.74 8.10 3.27
N ALA A 101 -43.00 9.20 3.09
CA ALA A 101 -43.57 10.55 3.15
C ALA A 101 -44.61 10.82 2.05
N LEU A 102 -44.41 10.26 0.85
CA LEU A 102 -45.39 10.37 -0.24
C LEU A 102 -46.64 9.54 0.03
N LEU A 103 -46.49 8.31 0.54
CA LEU A 103 -47.61 7.44 0.93
C LEU A 103 -48.49 8.13 1.98
N ALA A 104 -47.88 8.65 3.05
CA ALA A 104 -48.62 9.40 4.08
C ALA A 104 -49.37 10.62 3.52
N ARG A 105 -48.79 11.30 2.52
CA ARG A 105 -49.45 12.43 1.84
C ARG A 105 -50.62 11.97 0.97
N VAL A 106 -50.50 10.83 0.29
CA VAL A 106 -51.59 10.26 -0.52
C VAL A 106 -52.76 9.86 0.38
N GLU A 107 -52.49 9.13 1.47
CA GLU A 107 -53.52 8.75 2.45
C GLU A 107 -54.25 9.97 3.03
N ALA A 108 -53.51 11.02 3.38
CA ALA A 108 -54.09 12.27 3.87
C ALA A 108 -54.97 12.98 2.82
N LEU A 109 -54.64 12.87 1.52
CA LEU A 109 -55.46 13.43 0.45
C LEU A 109 -56.71 12.60 0.20
N GLU A 110 -56.61 11.28 0.20
CA GLU A 110 -57.76 10.37 0.06
C GLU A 110 -58.77 10.57 1.20
N ALA A 111 -58.28 10.71 2.44
CA ALA A 111 -59.12 11.01 3.60
C ALA A 111 -59.87 12.35 3.44
N ARG A 112 -59.25 13.35 2.80
CA ARG A 112 -59.89 14.65 2.53
C ARG A 112 -60.90 14.61 1.38
N VAL A 113 -60.65 13.80 0.35
CA VAL A 113 -61.56 13.64 -0.79
C VAL A 113 -62.82 12.86 -0.40
N ASN A 114 -62.68 11.86 0.49
CA ASN A 114 -63.80 11.04 0.96
C ASN A 114 -64.57 11.63 2.16
N GLN A 115 -64.23 12.84 2.62
CA GLN A 115 -65.09 13.54 3.57
C GLN A 115 -66.36 14.04 2.86
N PRO A 116 -67.56 13.68 3.34
CA PRO A 116 -68.80 14.14 2.73
C PRO A 116 -68.82 15.68 2.80
N GLN A 117 -68.89 16.32 1.63
CA GLN A 117 -69.22 17.73 1.57
C GLN A 117 -70.62 17.86 2.16
N GLY A 118 -70.69 18.47 3.35
CA GLY A 118 -71.95 18.78 4.03
C GLY A 118 -72.83 19.71 3.20
#